data_AF-A0A0F6W0Z4-F1
#
_entry.id   AF-A0A0F6W0Z4-F1
#
_cell.length_a   1.000
_cell.length_b   1.000
_cell.length_c   1.000
_cell.angle_alpha   90.00
_cell.angle_beta   90.00
_cell.angle_gamma   90.00
#
_symmetry.space_group_name_H-M   'P 1'
#
loop_
_entity.id
_entity.type
_entity.pdbx_description
1 polymer ?
#
loop_
_entity_poly.entity_id
_entity_poly.type
_entity_poly.pdbx_seq_one_letter_code
_entity_poly.pdbx_strand_id
1 'polypeptide(L)'
;MRSSATSTLLLALVITSASCVGTPQPNPPALDVSRIGTMRSTRLFGVAGALDPDAQLWITPLDTTGDPQIVQPAPDGSFAAPALDGERHRLQPKLEADVEALRGPPVDVLLVDGVMLLGPAIGCWHVPADARAPDARIGEASELVIAIENDCDAPLVVTAATPRRAGDVSVIEAPGEIAPGTSGSLRVAIAPSAEGEREEVVALDVSAPATERRWITVHGVGRR
;
A
#
# COMPACT_ATOMS: atom_id res chain seq x y z
N MET A 1 -78.87 16.75 -30.24
CA MET A 1 -78.84 15.30 -30.52
C MET A 1 -77.51 14.97 -31.18
N ARG A 2 -76.93 13.80 -30.85
CA ARG A 2 -75.59 13.32 -31.27
C ARG A 2 -74.42 14.16 -30.71
N SER A 3 -73.21 13.61 -30.46
CA SER A 3 -72.77 12.26 -30.06
C SER A 3 -71.25 12.33 -29.86
N SER A 4 -70.76 12.49 -28.63
CA SER A 4 -69.30 12.55 -28.40
C SER A 4 -68.75 11.16 -28.12
N ALA A 5 -67.85 10.68 -28.99
CA ALA A 5 -67.18 9.40 -28.81
C ALA A 5 -65.95 9.54 -27.91
N THR A 6 -65.85 8.69 -26.88
CA THR A 6 -64.65 8.50 -26.07
C THR A 6 -63.60 7.72 -26.84
N SER A 7 -62.37 8.27 -26.91
CA SER A 7 -61.20 7.56 -27.46
C SER A 7 -60.16 7.41 -26.35
N THR A 8 -60.02 6.19 -25.82
CA THR A 8 -59.11 5.86 -24.73
C THR A 8 -57.76 5.44 -25.29
N LEU A 9 -56.76 6.31 -25.21
CA LEU A 9 -55.39 5.99 -25.62
C LEU A 9 -54.65 5.31 -24.45
N LEU A 10 -54.40 4.00 -24.56
CA LEU A 10 -53.53 3.28 -23.61
C LEU A 10 -52.05 3.51 -24.00
N LEU A 11 -51.28 4.16 -23.12
CA LEU A 11 -49.83 4.32 -23.30
C LEU A 11 -49.10 3.25 -22.46
N ALA A 12 -48.57 2.22 -23.14
CA ALA A 12 -47.80 1.16 -22.47
C ALA A 12 -46.34 1.62 -22.25
N LEU A 13 -46.00 1.94 -21.00
CA LEU A 13 -44.65 2.31 -20.59
C LEU A 13 -43.79 1.05 -20.39
N VAL A 14 -42.91 0.73 -21.34
CA VAL A 14 -41.95 -0.37 -21.22
C VAL A 14 -40.75 0.10 -20.39
N ILE A 15 -40.72 -0.31 -19.12
CA ILE A 15 -39.57 -0.06 -18.23
C ILE A 15 -38.54 -1.16 -18.46
N THR A 16 -37.51 -0.88 -19.26
CA THR A 16 -36.34 -1.76 -19.37
C THR A 16 -35.46 -1.60 -18.15
N SER A 17 -35.55 -2.54 -17.20
CA SER A 17 -34.63 -2.63 -16.07
C SER A 17 -33.22 -2.99 -16.56
N ALA A 18 -32.34 -2.01 -16.66
CA ALA A 18 -30.93 -2.23 -16.91
C ALA A 18 -30.29 -2.86 -15.66
N SER A 19 -30.18 -4.18 -15.65
CA SER A 19 -29.46 -4.92 -14.61
C SER A 19 -27.97 -4.62 -14.75
N CYS A 20 -27.45 -3.69 -13.94
CA CYS A 20 -26.01 -3.53 -13.77
C CYS A 20 -25.45 -4.80 -13.12
N VAL A 21 -25.03 -5.77 -13.93
CA VAL A 21 -24.22 -6.90 -13.48
C VAL A 21 -22.82 -6.35 -13.21
N GLY A 22 -22.63 -5.82 -11.99
CA GLY A 22 -21.30 -5.51 -11.50
C GLY A 22 -20.48 -6.79 -11.47
N THR A 23 -19.48 -6.89 -12.33
CA THR A 23 -18.45 -7.93 -12.18
C THR A 23 -17.84 -7.77 -10.80
N PRO A 24 -17.72 -8.84 -10.00
CA PRO A 24 -17.14 -8.74 -8.66
C PRO A 24 -15.74 -8.14 -8.79
N GLN A 25 -15.50 -7.04 -8.08
CA GLN A 25 -14.17 -6.44 -8.01
C GLN A 25 -13.22 -7.48 -7.42
N PRO A 26 -12.08 -7.78 -8.07
CA PRO A 26 -11.13 -8.74 -7.54
C PRO A 26 -10.62 -8.27 -6.17
N ASN A 27 -10.56 -9.19 -5.21
CA ASN A 27 -10.00 -8.91 -3.90
C ASN A 27 -8.48 -8.68 -4.02
N PRO A 28 -7.88 -7.79 -3.21
CA PRO A 28 -6.44 -7.71 -3.10
C PRO A 28 -5.85 -9.04 -2.59
N PRO A 29 -4.63 -9.43 -3.03
CA PRO A 29 -4.01 -10.67 -2.61
C PRO A 29 -3.62 -10.64 -1.13
N ALA A 30 -3.77 -11.76 -0.44
CA ALA A 30 -3.50 -11.92 0.99
C ALA A 30 -2.12 -12.54 1.27
N LEU A 31 -1.52 -12.13 2.40
CA LEU A 31 -0.33 -12.73 2.99
C LEU A 31 -0.65 -13.11 4.45
N ASP A 32 -0.70 -14.41 4.74
CA ASP A 32 -0.95 -14.90 6.10
C ASP A 32 0.36 -15.03 6.88
N VAL A 33 0.68 -13.97 7.62
CA VAL A 33 1.89 -13.88 8.48
C VAL A 33 1.98 -14.97 9.54
N SER A 34 0.86 -15.59 9.95
CA SER A 34 0.87 -16.70 10.91
C SER A 34 1.43 -18.00 10.32
N ARG A 35 1.57 -18.05 8.99
CA ARG A 35 2.02 -19.21 8.20
C ARG A 35 3.40 -18.96 7.57
N ILE A 36 4.07 -17.89 8.00
CA ILE A 36 5.44 -17.52 7.63
C ILE A 36 6.38 -17.84 8.80
N GLY A 37 7.56 -18.37 8.49
CA GLY A 37 8.60 -18.66 9.46
C GLY A 37 10.01 -18.46 8.90
N THR A 38 11.01 -18.79 9.72
CA THR A 38 12.43 -18.65 9.40
C THR A 38 13.11 -20.01 9.32
N MET A 39 13.89 -20.25 8.26
CA MET A 39 14.65 -21.49 8.07
C MET A 39 16.15 -21.18 8.11
N ARG A 40 16.89 -21.92 8.94
CA ARG A 40 18.35 -21.73 9.17
C ARG A 40 18.71 -20.26 9.47
N SER A 41 17.95 -19.69 10.41
CA SER A 41 18.06 -18.33 10.97
C SER A 41 18.09 -17.13 10.02
N THR A 42 18.05 -17.33 8.70
CA THR A 42 18.32 -16.26 7.73
C THR A 42 17.28 -16.17 6.62
N ARG A 43 16.66 -17.28 6.22
CA ARG A 43 15.68 -17.31 5.11
C ARG A 43 14.25 -17.25 5.62
N LEU A 44 13.43 -16.44 4.96
CA LEU A 44 11.98 -16.46 5.13
C LEU A 44 11.37 -17.63 4.33
N PHE A 45 10.36 -18.30 4.87
CA PHE A 45 9.53 -19.26 4.13
C PHE A 45 8.07 -19.16 4.54
N GLY A 46 7.16 -19.38 3.59
CA GLY A 46 5.74 -19.59 3.83
C GLY A 46 5.36 -21.05 3.61
N VAL A 47 4.54 -21.63 4.49
CA VAL A 47 3.95 -22.95 4.24
C VAL A 47 2.77 -22.86 3.27
N ALA A 48 2.21 -24.00 2.84
CA ALA A 48 1.07 -24.05 1.92
C ALA A 48 -0.10 -23.16 2.38
N GLY A 49 -0.45 -22.16 1.58
CA GLY A 49 -1.46 -21.14 1.82
C GLY A 49 -1.00 -20.00 2.73
N ALA A 50 0.29 -19.65 2.68
CA ALA A 50 0.81 -18.43 3.29
C ALA A 50 0.64 -17.20 2.37
N LEU A 51 0.57 -17.42 1.06
CA LEU A 51 0.34 -16.41 0.02
C LEU A 51 -0.70 -16.93 -0.98
N ASP A 52 -1.48 -16.04 -1.58
CA ASP A 52 -2.38 -16.41 -2.69
C ASP A 52 -1.57 -16.96 -3.89
N PRO A 53 -1.88 -18.13 -4.46
CA PRO A 53 -1.03 -18.80 -5.46
C PRO A 53 -0.75 -18.02 -6.75
N ASP A 54 -1.63 -17.10 -7.13
CA ASP A 54 -1.47 -16.26 -8.33
C ASP A 54 -0.71 -14.95 -8.05
N ALA A 55 -0.45 -14.63 -6.78
CA ALA A 55 0.18 -13.39 -6.35
C ALA A 55 1.71 -13.52 -6.24
N GLN A 56 2.41 -12.42 -6.49
CA GLN A 56 3.84 -12.29 -6.26
C GLN A 56 4.09 -11.72 -4.86
N LEU A 57 5.11 -12.23 -4.15
CA LEU A 57 5.60 -11.57 -2.93
C LEU A 57 6.73 -10.63 -3.27
N TRP A 58 6.51 -9.33 -3.05
CA TRP A 58 7.54 -8.30 -3.16
C TRP A 58 8.21 -8.11 -1.80
N ILE A 59 9.53 -8.19 -1.78
CA ILE A 59 10.37 -8.10 -0.59
C ILE A 59 11.28 -6.86 -0.71
N THR A 60 10.73 -5.78 -0.15
CA THR A 60 11.22 -4.42 0.12
C THR A 60 12.37 -4.19 1.10
N PRO A 61 13.70 -4.11 0.80
CA PRO A 61 14.65 -3.74 1.85
C PRO A 61 14.38 -2.30 2.35
N LEU A 62 14.22 -2.12 3.66
CA LEU A 62 13.72 -0.89 4.28
C LEU A 62 14.81 0.02 4.84
N ASP A 63 15.95 -0.57 5.23
CA ASP A 63 17.12 0.14 5.75
C ASP A 63 18.20 0.40 4.66
N THR A 64 18.02 -0.13 3.44
CA THR A 64 18.95 0.04 2.31
C THR A 64 18.23 0.47 1.02
N THR A 65 18.99 0.92 0.02
CA THR A 65 18.47 1.36 -1.28
C THR A 65 18.33 0.21 -2.30
N GLY A 66 18.36 -1.04 -1.84
CA GLY A 66 18.25 -2.21 -2.70
C GLY A 66 16.92 -2.26 -3.45
N ASP A 67 16.95 -2.89 -4.63
CA ASP A 67 15.73 -3.19 -5.38
C ASP A 67 14.91 -4.29 -4.68
N PRO A 68 13.56 -4.26 -4.81
CA PRO A 68 12.71 -5.32 -4.29
C PRO A 68 13.06 -6.69 -4.87
N GLN A 69 13.12 -7.71 -4.01
CA GLN A 69 13.18 -9.10 -4.48
C GLN A 69 11.76 -9.61 -4.73
N ILE A 70 11.52 -10.22 -5.88
CA ILE A 70 10.20 -10.77 -6.25
C ILE A 70 10.24 -12.29 -6.12
N VAL A 71 9.36 -12.85 -5.30
CA VAL A 71 9.23 -14.29 -5.06
C VAL A 71 7.87 -14.78 -5.57
N GLN A 72 7.90 -15.78 -6.43
CA GLN A 72 6.70 -16.49 -6.89
C GLN A 72 6.40 -17.66 -5.93
N PRO A 73 5.15 -17.83 -5.45
CA PRO A 73 4.77 -19.00 -4.68
C PRO A 73 4.67 -20.25 -5.55
N ALA A 74 4.62 -21.40 -4.89
CA ALA A 74 4.13 -22.64 -5.49
C ALA A 74 2.59 -22.62 -5.63
N PRO A 75 1.97 -23.51 -6.43
CA PRO A 75 0.52 -23.55 -6.62
C PRO A 75 -0.31 -23.79 -5.35
N ASP A 76 0.32 -24.20 -4.24
CA ASP A 76 -0.31 -24.36 -2.93
C ASP A 76 -0.17 -23.11 -2.05
N GLY A 77 0.44 -22.02 -2.52
CA GLY A 77 0.68 -20.79 -1.76
C GLY A 77 1.90 -20.83 -0.82
N SER A 78 2.73 -21.88 -0.87
CA SER A 78 4.02 -21.93 -0.17
C SER A 78 5.11 -21.17 -0.91
N PHE A 79 6.13 -20.67 -0.21
CA PHE A 79 7.25 -19.97 -0.84
C PHE A 79 8.53 -20.07 0.01
N ALA A 80 9.68 -19.78 -0.61
CA ALA A 80 10.96 -19.59 0.08
C ALA A 80 11.67 -18.36 -0.49
N ALA A 81 12.06 -17.44 0.39
CA ALA A 81 12.77 -16.23 0.01
C ALA A 81 14.30 -16.37 0.19
N PRO A 82 15.08 -15.41 -0.34
CA PRO A 82 16.49 -15.23 0.02
C PRO A 82 16.72 -14.97 1.51
N ALA A 83 17.99 -14.82 1.88
CA ALA A 83 18.37 -14.45 3.25
C ALA A 83 18.13 -12.95 3.50
N LEU A 84 17.50 -12.61 4.63
CA LEU A 84 17.10 -11.25 5.01
C LEU A 84 17.78 -10.81 6.34
N ASP A 85 19.01 -11.28 6.56
CA ASP A 85 19.66 -11.26 7.88
C ASP A 85 20.04 -9.84 8.34
N GLY A 86 19.60 -9.46 9.54
CA GLY A 86 19.96 -8.19 10.19
C GLY A 86 19.30 -6.92 9.64
N GLU A 87 18.54 -6.99 8.55
CA GLU A 87 17.92 -5.83 7.88
C GLU A 87 16.39 -5.90 7.93
N ARG A 88 15.72 -4.73 8.05
CA ARG A 88 14.26 -4.67 7.92
C ARG A 88 13.84 -4.81 6.46
N HIS A 89 12.74 -5.52 6.26
CA HIS A 89 12.14 -5.76 4.96
C HIS A 89 10.63 -5.56 5.00
N ARG A 90 10.05 -5.03 3.92
CA ARG A 90 8.61 -4.98 3.69
C ARG A 90 8.19 -6.13 2.80
N LEU A 91 7.29 -6.95 3.31
CA LEU A 91 6.62 -8.01 2.57
C LEU A 91 5.30 -7.45 2.04
N GLN A 92 5.12 -7.38 0.73
CA GLN A 92 3.86 -6.93 0.13
C GLN A 92 3.41 -7.91 -0.96
N PRO A 93 2.26 -8.59 -0.81
CA PRO A 93 1.71 -9.40 -1.88
C PRO A 93 1.12 -8.47 -2.97
N LYS A 94 1.43 -8.76 -4.24
CA LYS A 94 0.94 -8.01 -5.40
C LYS A 94 0.47 -8.99 -6.48
N LEU A 95 -0.70 -8.75 -7.05
CA LEU A 95 -1.21 -9.49 -8.20
C LEU A 95 -1.13 -8.56 -9.42
N GLU A 96 -0.40 -8.97 -10.45
CA GLU A 96 -0.34 -8.23 -11.71
C GLU A 96 -1.73 -8.20 -12.37
N ALA A 97 -2.12 -7.02 -12.86
CA ALA A 97 -3.34 -6.82 -13.64
C ALA A 97 -3.08 -5.76 -14.73
N ASP A 98 -3.94 -5.72 -15.75
CA ASP A 98 -3.69 -5.01 -17.01
C ASP A 98 -3.39 -3.50 -16.92
N VAL A 99 -3.74 -2.85 -15.80
CA VAL A 99 -3.66 -1.38 -15.63
C VAL A 99 -2.93 -0.97 -14.35
N GLU A 100 -3.14 -1.69 -13.25
CA GLU A 100 -2.59 -1.39 -11.93
C GLU A 100 -2.54 -2.68 -11.11
N ALA A 101 -1.41 -2.94 -10.42
CA ALA A 101 -1.27 -4.14 -9.61
C ALA A 101 -2.20 -4.09 -8.39
N LEU A 102 -2.92 -5.18 -8.10
CA LEU A 102 -3.71 -5.28 -6.87
C LEU A 102 -2.77 -5.51 -5.69
N ARG A 103 -2.77 -4.57 -4.76
CA ARG A 103 -1.89 -4.47 -3.59
C ARG A 103 -2.57 -5.02 -2.34
N GLY A 104 -2.05 -6.10 -1.77
CA GLY A 104 -2.41 -6.47 -0.41
C GLY A 104 -1.72 -5.59 0.64
N PRO A 105 -2.12 -5.70 1.91
CA PRO A 105 -1.53 -4.94 2.99
C PRO A 105 -0.03 -5.29 3.15
N PRO A 106 0.87 -4.30 3.22
CA PRO A 106 2.28 -4.56 3.49
C PRO A 106 2.49 -4.96 4.96
N VAL A 107 3.51 -5.78 5.19
CA VAL A 107 3.96 -6.23 6.51
C VAL A 107 5.45 -5.96 6.63
N ASP A 108 5.87 -5.16 7.61
CA ASP A 108 7.28 -4.95 7.88
C ASP A 108 7.81 -6.05 8.79
N VAL A 109 8.99 -6.58 8.48
CA VAL A 109 9.65 -7.65 9.23
C VAL A 109 11.11 -7.32 9.48
N LEU A 110 11.64 -7.76 10.62
CA LEU A 110 13.06 -7.75 10.95
C LEU A 110 13.47 -9.15 11.38
N LEU A 111 14.50 -9.72 10.76
CA LEU A 111 15.05 -11.01 11.18
C LEU A 111 16.30 -10.77 12.04
N VAL A 112 16.25 -11.19 13.30
CA VAL A 112 17.37 -11.12 14.26
C VAL A 112 17.61 -12.51 14.84
N ASP A 113 18.81 -13.07 14.67
CA ASP A 113 19.19 -14.39 15.17
C ASP A 113 18.20 -15.52 14.80
N GLY A 114 17.52 -15.38 13.66
CA GLY A 114 16.47 -16.30 13.21
C GLY A 114 15.08 -16.08 13.81
N VAL A 115 14.88 -15.08 14.66
CA VAL A 115 13.55 -14.65 15.11
C VAL A 115 13.02 -13.60 14.14
N MET A 116 11.82 -13.83 13.60
CA MET A 116 11.09 -12.82 12.83
C MET A 116 10.31 -11.92 13.79
N LEU A 117 10.65 -10.64 13.80
CA LEU A 117 9.93 -9.59 14.51
C LEU A 117 9.06 -8.84 13.50
N LEU A 118 7.75 -8.74 13.76
CA LEU A 118 6.84 -7.95 12.93
C LEU A 118 6.89 -6.48 13.35
N GLY A 119 6.74 -5.57 12.40
CA GLY A 119 6.73 -4.12 12.62
C GLY A 119 5.67 -3.38 11.81
N PRO A 120 5.43 -2.11 12.15
CA PRO A 120 5.80 -1.48 13.42
C PRO A 120 5.00 -2.07 14.59
N ALA A 121 5.48 -1.86 15.82
CA ALA A 121 4.74 -2.24 17.02
C ALA A 121 3.46 -1.40 17.15
N ILE A 122 2.48 -1.89 17.91
CA ILE A 122 1.32 -1.09 18.31
C ILE A 122 1.83 0.10 19.13
N GLY A 123 1.74 1.30 18.55
CA GLY A 123 2.10 2.57 19.18
C GLY A 123 0.92 3.54 19.18
N CYS A 124 1.02 4.60 19.96
CA CYS A 124 -0.02 5.63 20.13
C CYS A 124 -0.09 6.65 18.98
N TRP A 125 0.47 6.35 17.82
CA TRP A 125 0.36 7.20 16.64
C TRP A 125 0.16 6.34 15.41
N HIS A 126 -0.43 6.89 14.36
CA HIS A 126 -0.82 6.16 13.16
C HIS A 126 -0.41 6.92 11.88
N VAL A 127 -0.04 6.15 10.87
CA VAL A 127 0.25 6.61 9.51
C VAL A 127 -0.08 5.42 8.58
N PRO A 128 -0.72 5.62 7.43
CA PRO A 128 -1.01 4.51 6.52
C PRO A 128 0.31 3.89 6.02
N ALA A 129 0.39 2.56 6.00
CA ALA A 129 1.57 1.84 5.53
C ALA A 129 1.69 1.87 3.99
N ASP A 130 0.60 2.15 3.27
CA ASP A 130 0.54 2.26 1.81
C ASP A 130 -0.40 3.42 1.44
N ALA A 131 0.00 4.26 0.48
CA ALA A 131 -0.75 5.44 0.07
C ALA A 131 -0.58 5.73 -1.44
N ARG A 132 -1.71 5.99 -2.12
CA ARG A 132 -1.78 6.19 -3.58
C ARG A 132 -1.95 7.67 -3.93
N ALA A 133 -1.06 8.22 -4.75
CA ALA A 133 -1.22 9.54 -5.36
C ALA A 133 -2.21 9.51 -6.54
N PRO A 134 -2.78 10.66 -6.95
CA PRO A 134 -3.44 10.79 -8.24
C PRO A 134 -2.49 10.44 -9.39
N ASP A 135 -3.04 9.89 -10.48
CA ASP A 135 -2.27 9.62 -11.70
C ASP A 135 -1.75 10.94 -12.31
N ALA A 136 -0.51 10.94 -12.80
CA ALA A 136 0.15 12.11 -13.34
C ALA A 136 0.59 11.88 -14.79
N ARG A 137 0.75 12.96 -15.57
CA ARG A 137 1.45 12.86 -16.85
C ARG A 137 2.94 12.67 -16.63
N ILE A 138 3.60 12.04 -17.59
CA ILE A 138 5.06 11.93 -17.61
C ILE A 138 5.68 13.34 -17.60
N GLY A 139 6.54 13.61 -16.62
CA GLY A 139 7.18 14.90 -16.39
C GLY A 139 6.33 15.95 -15.64
N GLU A 140 5.06 15.65 -15.33
CA GLU A 140 4.25 16.44 -14.38
C GLU A 140 4.29 15.77 -13.00
N ALA A 141 4.17 16.56 -11.93
CA ALA A 141 4.08 16.05 -10.56
C ALA A 141 2.62 16.00 -10.09
N SER A 142 2.18 14.88 -9.53
CA SER A 142 1.00 14.84 -8.65
C SER A 142 1.42 14.95 -7.19
N GLU A 143 0.63 15.67 -6.40
CA GLU A 143 0.82 15.73 -4.94
C GLU A 143 -0.09 14.71 -4.23
N LEU A 144 0.47 14.11 -3.18
CA LEU A 144 -0.20 13.26 -2.23
C LEU A 144 -0.05 13.85 -0.82
N VAL A 145 -1.17 13.99 -0.11
CA VAL A 145 -1.20 14.41 1.30
C VAL A 145 -1.54 13.20 2.16
N ILE A 146 -0.66 12.89 3.09
CA ILE A 146 -0.74 11.73 3.99
C ILE A 146 -0.96 12.25 5.40
N ALA A 147 -2.05 11.84 6.04
CA ALA A 147 -2.30 12.14 7.44
C ALA A 147 -1.40 11.29 8.34
N ILE A 148 -0.82 11.93 9.35
CA ILE A 148 -0.14 11.29 10.48
C ILE A 148 -0.95 11.67 11.72
N GLU A 149 -1.54 10.68 12.39
CA GLU A 149 -2.43 10.86 13.53
C GLU A 149 -1.64 10.62 14.83
N ASN A 150 -1.69 11.56 15.78
CA ASN A 150 -1.06 11.43 17.08
C ASN A 150 -2.11 11.19 18.18
N ASP A 151 -2.34 9.93 18.52
CA ASP A 151 -3.19 9.52 19.65
C ASP A 151 -2.39 9.38 20.97
N CYS A 152 -1.14 9.81 21.01
CA CYS A 152 -0.33 9.84 22.22
C CYS A 152 -0.80 10.96 23.16
N ASP A 153 -0.51 10.79 24.46
CA ASP A 153 -0.70 11.83 25.48
C ASP A 153 0.39 12.92 25.47
N ALA A 154 1.39 12.78 24.59
CA ALA A 154 2.51 13.69 24.39
C ALA A 154 2.69 14.08 22.89
N PRO A 155 3.35 15.20 22.59
CA PRO A 155 3.62 15.59 21.20
C PRO A 155 4.45 14.55 20.45
N LEU A 156 4.06 14.30 19.20
CA LEU A 156 4.79 13.47 18.25
C LEU A 156 5.74 14.37 17.45
N VAL A 157 7.04 14.10 17.50
CA VAL A 157 8.07 14.93 16.83
C VAL A 157 8.68 14.16 15.67
N VAL A 158 8.29 14.52 14.45
CA VAL A 158 8.83 13.99 13.19
C VAL A 158 10.13 14.74 12.88
N THR A 159 11.25 14.03 12.90
CA THR A 159 12.58 14.62 12.66
C THR A 159 13.03 14.51 11.20
N ALA A 160 12.54 13.52 10.45
CA ALA A 160 12.75 13.41 9.02
C ALA A 160 11.64 12.60 8.33
N ALA A 161 11.42 12.90 7.05
CA ALA A 161 10.70 12.03 6.12
C ALA A 161 11.52 11.95 4.83
N THR A 162 11.92 10.73 4.43
CA THR A 162 12.93 10.54 3.36
C THR A 162 12.59 9.32 2.50
N PRO A 163 12.49 9.42 1.17
CA PRO A 163 12.46 8.26 0.29
C PRO A 163 13.74 7.44 0.42
N ARG A 164 13.67 6.10 0.36
CA ARG A 164 14.89 5.25 0.46
C ARG A 164 15.91 5.57 -0.64
N ARG A 165 15.44 5.84 -1.86
CA ARG A 165 16.26 6.22 -3.02
C ARG A 165 15.68 7.46 -3.69
N ALA A 166 16.55 8.25 -4.32
CA ALA A 166 16.12 9.33 -5.20
C ALA A 166 15.50 8.76 -6.49
N GLY A 167 14.51 9.47 -7.04
CA GLY A 167 13.79 9.05 -8.24
C GLY A 167 12.51 9.87 -8.41
N ASP A 168 11.47 9.25 -8.96
CA ASP A 168 10.19 9.88 -9.25
C ASP A 168 9.39 10.28 -7.98
N VAL A 169 9.79 9.88 -6.77
CA VAL A 169 9.11 10.21 -5.51
C VAL A 169 9.99 11.15 -4.65
N SER A 170 9.40 12.23 -4.13
CA SER A 170 10.08 13.19 -3.25
C SER A 170 9.17 13.76 -2.16
N VAL A 171 9.72 14.00 -0.97
CA VAL A 171 9.00 14.66 0.13
C VAL A 171 9.05 16.18 -0.09
N ILE A 172 7.89 16.83 -0.08
CA ILE A 172 7.72 18.28 -0.19
C ILE A 172 7.81 18.92 1.20
N GLU A 173 7.10 18.35 2.16
CA GLU A 173 6.86 18.94 3.48
C GLU A 173 6.52 17.83 4.49
N ALA A 174 7.06 17.91 5.70
CA ALA A 174 6.79 16.96 6.79
C ALA A 174 6.32 17.71 8.05
N PRO A 175 5.38 17.14 8.84
CA PRO A 175 4.80 17.83 9.99
C PRO A 175 5.71 17.70 11.22
N GLY A 176 6.56 18.70 11.45
CA GLY A 176 7.64 18.62 12.45
C GLY A 176 7.21 18.26 13.88
N GLU A 177 6.18 18.92 14.42
CA GLU A 177 5.57 18.55 15.70
C GLU A 177 4.05 18.46 15.54
N ILE A 178 3.45 17.39 16.08
CA ILE A 178 2.01 17.14 16.08
C ILE A 178 1.53 17.03 17.53
N ALA A 179 0.59 17.88 17.93
CA ALA A 179 0.07 17.92 19.30
C ALA A 179 -0.74 16.65 19.65
N PRO A 180 -0.85 16.28 20.94
CA PRO A 180 -1.69 15.18 21.42
C PRO A 180 -3.13 15.25 20.87
N GLY A 181 -3.66 14.13 20.37
CA GLY A 181 -5.01 14.01 19.83
C GLY A 181 -5.25 14.80 18.54
N THR A 182 -4.21 15.13 17.77
CA THR A 182 -4.32 15.87 16.50
C THR A 182 -3.57 15.18 15.36
N SER A 183 -3.78 15.65 14.13
CA SER A 183 -3.13 15.11 12.94
C SER A 183 -2.21 16.13 12.28
N GLY A 184 -1.05 15.67 11.81
CA GLY A 184 -0.17 16.41 10.90
C GLY A 184 -0.28 15.89 9.46
N SER A 185 0.23 16.68 8.52
CA SER A 185 0.23 16.36 7.09
C SER A 185 1.66 16.17 6.56
N LEU A 186 1.96 14.99 6.06
CA LEU A 186 3.13 14.71 5.21
C LEU A 186 2.72 14.92 3.75
N ARG A 187 3.45 15.75 3.00
CA ARG A 187 3.19 16.02 1.58
C ARG A 187 4.31 15.45 0.72
N VAL A 188 3.92 14.64 -0.26
CA VAL A 188 4.83 13.90 -1.15
C VAL A 188 4.45 14.21 -2.60
N ALA A 189 5.44 14.44 -3.46
CA ALA A 189 5.26 14.53 -4.90
C ALA A 189 5.63 13.20 -5.55
N ILE A 190 4.82 12.76 -6.52
CA ILE A 190 5.21 11.76 -7.51
C ILE A 190 5.29 12.44 -8.88
N ALA A 191 6.45 12.42 -9.51
CA ALA A 191 6.72 12.99 -10.82
C ALA A 191 7.22 11.89 -11.78
N PRO A 192 6.31 11.13 -12.44
CA PRO A 192 6.70 9.98 -13.24
C PRO A 192 7.61 10.35 -14.42
N SER A 193 8.75 9.68 -14.52
CA SER A 193 9.74 9.88 -15.60
C SER A 193 9.45 9.06 -16.86
N ALA A 194 8.53 8.10 -16.79
CA ALA A 194 7.97 7.37 -17.93
C ALA A 194 6.60 6.76 -17.58
N GLU A 195 6.03 5.99 -18.50
CA GLU A 195 4.71 5.37 -18.36
C GLU A 195 4.70 4.25 -17.29
N GLY A 196 3.52 3.93 -16.78
CA GLY A 196 3.28 2.83 -15.85
C GLY A 196 3.43 3.21 -14.37
N GLU A 197 3.43 2.20 -13.50
CA GLU A 197 3.46 2.37 -12.05
C GLU A 197 4.79 2.96 -11.55
N ARG A 198 4.71 3.83 -10.55
CA ARG A 198 5.83 4.36 -9.77
C ARG A 198 5.57 4.09 -8.30
N GLU A 199 6.60 3.61 -7.62
CA GLU A 199 6.56 3.21 -6.22
C GLU A 199 7.89 3.55 -5.56
N GLU A 200 7.81 4.14 -4.36
CA GLU A 200 8.93 4.18 -3.43
C GLU A 200 8.44 4.06 -1.99
N VAL A 201 9.32 3.60 -1.10
CA VAL A 201 9.07 3.63 0.34
C VAL A 201 9.67 4.91 0.93
N VAL A 202 8.83 5.69 1.62
CA VAL A 202 9.24 6.84 2.43
C VAL A 202 9.42 6.37 3.87
N ALA A 203 10.63 6.53 4.41
CA ALA A 203 10.91 6.35 5.83
C ALA A 203 10.53 7.62 6.59
N LEU A 204 9.85 7.48 7.72
CA LEU A 204 9.41 8.53 8.61
C LEU A 204 10.07 8.32 9.98
N ASP A 205 10.97 9.24 10.34
CA ASP A 205 11.73 9.21 11.60
C ASP A 205 11.06 10.10 12.64
N VAL A 206 10.87 9.54 13.84
CA VAL A 206 10.27 10.19 15.01
C VAL A 206 11.25 10.13 16.17
N SER A 207 11.33 11.20 16.97
CA SER A 207 12.20 11.27 18.16
C SER A 207 11.45 11.35 19.50
N ALA A 208 10.18 11.75 19.49
CA ALA A 208 9.31 11.81 20.66
C ALA A 208 7.89 11.38 20.27
N PRO A 209 7.13 10.69 21.15
CA PRO A 209 7.48 10.37 22.55
C PRO A 209 8.54 9.28 22.73
N ALA A 210 8.85 8.52 21.67
CA ALA A 210 9.97 7.59 21.61
C ALA A 210 10.67 7.68 20.25
N THR A 211 11.93 7.25 20.19
CA THR A 211 12.63 7.11 18.90
C THR A 211 12.06 5.93 18.13
N GLU A 212 11.39 6.19 17.02
CA GLU A 212 10.74 5.20 16.16
C GLU A 212 10.95 5.56 14.69
N ARG A 213 10.97 4.54 13.82
CA ARG A 213 10.90 4.70 12.37
C ARG A 213 9.73 3.89 11.83
N ARG A 214 8.97 4.48 10.92
CA ARG A 214 7.95 3.78 10.12
C ARG A 214 8.15 4.01 8.63
N TRP A 215 7.47 3.21 7.82
CA TRP A 215 7.62 3.21 6.37
C TRP A 215 6.27 3.28 5.68
N ILE A 216 6.20 4.08 4.61
CA ILE A 216 5.00 4.30 3.81
C ILE A 216 5.34 3.94 2.36
N THR A 217 4.64 2.99 1.77
CA THR A 217 4.72 2.72 0.33
C THR A 217 3.91 3.79 -0.37
N VAL A 218 4.58 4.73 -1.03
CA VAL A 218 3.95 5.78 -1.83
C VAL A 218 3.98 5.36 -3.30
N HIS A 219 2.82 5.32 -3.95
CA HIS A 219 2.72 4.87 -5.33
C HIS A 219 1.72 5.68 -6.18
N GLY A 220 1.85 5.59 -7.50
CA GLY A 220 0.97 6.25 -8.48
C GLY A 220 1.31 5.83 -9.92
N VAL A 221 0.54 6.29 -10.90
CA VAL A 221 0.71 5.88 -12.32
C VAL A 221 1.10 7.07 -13.20
N GLY A 222 2.19 6.91 -13.97
CA GLY A 222 2.58 7.79 -15.06
C GLY A 222 1.83 7.49 -16.35
N ARG A 223 1.23 8.51 -16.96
CA ARG A 223 0.47 8.41 -18.22
C ARG A 223 0.95 9.42 -19.26
N ARG A 224 0.57 9.19 -20.52
CA ARG A 224 0.86 10.10 -21.65
C ARG A 224 -0.13 11.26 -21.72
#